data_AF-A0A1Y3SNT8-F1
#
_entry.id   AF-A0A1Y3SNT8-F1
#
_cell.length_a   1.000
_cell.length_b   1.000
_cell.length_c   1.000
_cell.angle_alpha   90.00
_cell.angle_beta   90.00
_cell.angle_gamma   90.00
#
_symmetry.space_group_name_H-M   'P 1'
#
loop_
_entity.id
_entity.type
_entity.pdbx_description
1 polymer ?
#
loop_
_entity_poly.entity_id
_entity_poly.type
_entity_poly.pdbx_seq_one_letter_code
_entity_poly.pdbx_strand_id
1 'polypeptide(L)'
;MNTNTTTMSINEMIEALNSESNVATADKFLAELNESIKAENKAIIAAAVESFVKSAEASPADFFRAFIADPFVNVKRVKKDSKSGEYSVVDAVRQVSFAEVETAYGKAHKGQTLAQSKRYVGMIARFTHNLHANLCGALSEEGSQVTVCKYNGQAVEEYDFNGTSIGKLQTQLNAIVSTILPEGMTLQMVKADVRAIMAAHQTEKFMEFTTAAEKKVLNQIFGSMRIRMAGKAYTVNSKALCHKAKESNQTPAQEEKTSKIPERAEAEQILSPNGSTKATNVA
;
A
#
# COMPACT_ATOMS: atom_id res chain seq x y z
N MET A 1 -3.45 35.15 -27.98
CA MET A 1 -4.44 34.10 -28.26
C MET A 1 -4.49 33.18 -27.06
N ASN A 2 -5.55 33.28 -26.24
CA ASN A 2 -5.76 32.36 -25.12
C ASN A 2 -6.38 31.08 -25.68
N THR A 3 -5.58 30.01 -25.79
CA THR A 3 -6.13 28.67 -25.92
C THR A 3 -6.64 28.26 -24.54
N ASN A 4 -7.91 28.58 -24.25
CA ASN A 4 -8.64 27.93 -23.18
C ASN A 4 -8.82 26.47 -23.59
N THR A 5 -7.85 25.63 -23.25
CA THR A 5 -8.01 24.18 -23.33
C THR A 5 -8.95 23.79 -22.20
N THR A 6 -10.27 23.78 -22.48
CA THR A 6 -11.27 23.22 -21.57
C THR A 6 -10.93 21.76 -21.39
N THR A 7 -10.23 21.45 -20.30
CA THR A 7 -9.83 20.07 -19.99
C THR A 7 -11.08 19.35 -19.53
N MET A 8 -11.53 18.34 -20.28
CA MET A 8 -12.67 17.51 -19.88
C MET A 8 -12.43 16.96 -18.48
N SER A 9 -13.47 16.94 -17.66
CA SER A 9 -13.44 16.29 -16.35
C SER A 9 -13.35 14.76 -16.51
N ILE A 10 -12.89 14.07 -15.47
CA ILE A 10 -12.75 12.60 -15.48
C ILE A 10 -14.09 11.90 -15.78
N ASN A 11 -15.20 12.43 -15.28
CA ASN A 11 -16.52 11.85 -15.53
C ASN A 11 -16.90 11.98 -17.02
N GLU A 12 -16.68 13.16 -17.60
CA GLU A 12 -16.94 13.39 -19.04
C GLU A 12 -16.04 12.50 -19.92
N MET A 13 -14.78 12.27 -19.52
CA MET A 13 -13.88 11.37 -20.23
C MET A 13 -14.33 9.89 -20.17
N ILE A 14 -14.90 9.44 -19.05
CA ILE A 14 -15.45 8.08 -18.92
C ILE A 14 -16.70 7.92 -19.79
N GLU A 15 -17.60 8.90 -19.76
CA GLU A 15 -18.82 8.88 -20.57
C GLU A 15 -18.48 8.87 -22.08
N ALA A 16 -17.53 9.70 -22.50
CA ALA A 16 -17.03 9.72 -23.87
C ALA A 16 -16.39 8.37 -24.26
N LEU A 17 -15.58 7.78 -23.38
CA LEU A 17 -14.95 6.48 -23.59
C LEU A 17 -15.99 5.35 -23.74
N ASN A 18 -17.02 5.32 -22.91
CA ASN A 18 -18.05 4.28 -22.94
C ASN A 18 -19.04 4.45 -24.09
N SER A 19 -19.19 5.66 -24.61
CA SER A 19 -20.08 5.95 -25.74
C SER A 19 -19.40 5.80 -27.11
N GLU A 20 -18.07 5.68 -27.14
CA GLU A 20 -17.29 5.60 -28.37
C GLU A 20 -17.26 4.17 -28.93
N SER A 21 -17.60 4.03 -30.21
CA SER A 21 -17.62 2.75 -30.93
C SER A 21 -16.38 2.53 -31.79
N ASN A 22 -15.66 3.60 -32.13
CA ASN A 22 -14.40 3.54 -32.85
C ASN A 22 -13.24 3.18 -31.89
N VAL A 23 -12.60 2.04 -32.14
CA VAL A 23 -11.52 1.52 -31.28
C VAL A 23 -10.35 2.50 -31.16
N ALA A 24 -9.91 3.12 -32.24
CA ALA A 24 -8.76 4.04 -32.21
C ALA A 24 -9.07 5.32 -31.42
N THR A 25 -10.29 5.83 -31.54
CA THR A 25 -10.75 6.98 -30.76
C THR A 25 -10.95 6.61 -29.28
N ALA A 26 -11.51 5.44 -28.99
CA ALA A 26 -11.66 4.92 -27.64
C ALA A 26 -10.30 4.71 -26.95
N ASP A 27 -9.30 4.17 -27.65
CA ASP A 27 -7.95 4.01 -27.12
C ASP A 27 -7.31 5.37 -26.80
N LYS A 28 -7.56 6.40 -27.63
CA LYS A 28 -7.12 7.77 -27.35
C LYS A 28 -7.79 8.34 -26.09
N PHE A 29 -9.11 8.20 -25.95
CA PHE A 29 -9.82 8.63 -24.75
C PHE A 29 -9.35 7.88 -23.49
N LEU A 30 -9.08 6.58 -23.60
CA LEU A 30 -8.53 5.80 -22.50
C LEU A 30 -7.14 6.30 -22.09
N ALA A 31 -6.28 6.68 -23.05
CA ALA A 31 -4.98 7.26 -22.77
C ALA A 31 -5.09 8.62 -22.06
N GLU A 32 -5.97 9.51 -22.55
CA GLU A 32 -6.24 10.83 -21.96
C GLU A 32 -6.81 10.72 -20.53
N LEU A 33 -7.74 9.78 -20.32
CA LEU A 33 -8.30 9.45 -19.01
C LEU A 33 -7.21 8.95 -18.05
N ASN A 34 -6.32 8.07 -18.51
CA ASN A 34 -5.24 7.55 -17.69
C ASN A 34 -4.23 8.63 -17.29
N GLU A 35 -3.86 9.54 -18.19
CA GLU A 35 -2.98 10.66 -17.85
C GLU A 35 -3.66 11.64 -16.88
N SER A 36 -4.96 11.89 -17.03
CA SER A 36 -5.74 12.71 -16.10
C SER A 36 -5.79 12.10 -14.70
N ILE A 37 -6.07 10.79 -14.59
CA ILE A 37 -6.05 10.05 -13.33
C ILE A 37 -4.65 10.04 -12.70
N LYS A 38 -3.61 9.89 -13.51
CA LYS A 38 -2.22 9.93 -13.04
C LYS A 38 -1.85 11.31 -12.50
N ALA A 39 -2.31 12.39 -13.13
CA ALA A 39 -2.12 13.75 -12.64
C ALA A 39 -2.86 13.98 -11.31
N GLU A 40 -4.11 13.53 -11.21
CA GLU A 40 -4.88 13.60 -9.95
C GLU A 40 -4.22 12.78 -8.84
N ASN A 41 -3.83 11.53 -9.12
CA ASN A 41 -3.11 10.68 -8.17
C ASN A 41 -1.79 11.30 -7.71
N LYS A 42 -1.06 11.98 -8.62
CA LYS A 42 0.16 12.71 -8.26
C LYS A 42 -0.14 13.83 -7.26
N ALA A 43 -1.24 14.57 -7.45
CA ALA A 43 -1.66 15.61 -6.52
C ALA A 43 -2.08 15.03 -5.16
N ILE A 44 -2.84 13.93 -5.14
CA ILE A 44 -3.22 13.22 -3.92
C ILE A 44 -1.99 12.76 -3.13
N ILE A 45 -1.03 12.11 -3.81
CA ILE A 45 0.20 11.62 -3.18
C ILE A 45 1.03 12.79 -2.67
N ALA A 46 1.15 13.89 -3.45
CA ALA A 46 1.90 15.07 -3.03
C ALA A 46 1.30 15.70 -1.77
N ALA A 47 -0.03 15.83 -1.69
CA ALA A 47 -0.71 16.36 -0.51
C ALA A 47 -0.50 15.47 0.73
N ALA A 48 -0.56 14.14 0.56
CA ALA A 48 -0.28 13.21 1.65
C ALA A 48 1.18 13.28 2.12
N VAL A 49 2.13 13.35 1.18
CA VAL A 49 3.56 13.54 1.49
C VAL A 49 3.77 14.86 2.23
N GLU A 50 3.15 15.95 1.80
CA GLU A 50 3.24 17.25 2.49
C GLU A 50 2.67 17.18 3.91
N SER A 51 1.53 16.50 4.10
CA SER A 51 0.96 16.27 5.42
C SER A 51 1.90 15.49 6.34
N PHE A 52 2.56 14.44 5.83
CA PHE A 52 3.57 13.69 6.56
C PHE A 52 4.80 14.53 6.91
N VAL A 53 5.28 15.37 5.99
CA VAL A 53 6.40 16.29 6.25
C VAL A 53 6.05 17.27 7.36
N LYS A 54 4.87 17.91 7.32
CA LYS A 54 4.39 18.81 8.39
C LYS A 54 4.26 18.09 9.73
N SER A 55 3.77 16.85 9.73
CA SER A 55 3.70 16.04 10.95
C SER A 55 5.09 15.77 11.51
N ALA A 56 6.09 15.52 10.66
CA ALA A 56 7.46 15.26 11.08
C ALA A 56 8.14 16.51 11.65
N GLU A 57 7.87 17.69 11.08
CA GLU A 57 8.32 18.99 11.59
C GLU A 57 7.77 19.27 13.00
N ALA A 58 6.50 18.94 13.23
CA ALA A 58 5.85 19.15 14.52
C ALA A 58 6.31 18.15 15.59
N SER A 59 6.40 16.86 15.24
CA SER A 59 6.81 15.80 16.15
C SER A 59 7.31 14.59 15.36
N PRO A 60 8.64 14.37 15.28
CA PRO A 60 9.21 13.22 14.59
C PRO A 60 8.64 11.90 15.11
N ALA A 61 8.50 11.75 16.43
CA ALA A 61 7.97 10.54 17.05
C ALA A 61 6.53 10.25 16.62
N ASP A 62 5.66 11.26 16.58
CA ASP A 62 4.26 11.06 16.20
C ASP A 62 4.12 10.82 14.69
N PHE A 63 4.94 11.50 13.88
CA PHE A 63 5.06 11.17 12.45
C PHE A 63 5.40 9.69 12.25
N PHE A 64 6.46 9.17 12.88
CA PHE A 64 6.85 7.78 12.70
C PHE A 64 5.76 6.81 13.17
N ARG A 65 5.08 7.09 14.29
CA ARG A 65 3.94 6.26 14.74
C ARG A 65 2.80 6.25 13.72
N ALA A 66 2.38 7.42 13.24
CA ALA A 66 1.30 7.56 12.28
C ALA A 66 1.66 6.92 10.92
N PHE A 67 2.86 7.21 10.42
CA PHE A 67 3.34 6.69 9.14
C PHE A 67 3.51 5.16 9.17
N ILE A 68 4.02 4.59 10.26
CA ILE A 68 4.11 3.12 10.40
C ILE A 68 2.72 2.49 10.49
N ALA A 69 1.79 3.11 11.21
CA ALA A 69 0.44 2.58 11.39
C ALA A 69 -0.37 2.58 10.08
N ASP A 70 -0.37 3.71 9.37
CA ASP A 70 -1.19 3.90 8.17
C ASP A 70 -0.48 4.78 7.11
N PRO A 71 0.45 4.21 6.32
CA PRO A 71 1.12 4.92 5.24
C PRO A 71 0.28 4.97 3.95
N PHE A 72 -1.02 4.71 3.99
CA PHE A 72 -1.82 4.47 2.78
C PHE A 72 -2.68 5.67 2.38
N VAL A 73 -2.90 5.80 1.07
CA VAL A 73 -3.77 6.82 0.47
C VAL A 73 -4.69 6.18 -0.57
N ASN A 74 -5.90 6.72 -0.69
CA ASN A 74 -6.82 6.33 -1.74
C ASN A 74 -6.45 7.06 -3.04
N VAL A 75 -6.13 6.28 -4.08
CA VAL A 75 -5.83 6.74 -5.43
C VAL A 75 -6.90 6.20 -6.37
N LYS A 76 -7.09 6.85 -7.51
CA LYS A 76 -8.03 6.43 -8.54
C LYS A 76 -7.36 5.50 -9.54
N ARG A 77 -8.11 4.54 -10.08
CA ARG A 77 -7.68 3.74 -11.24
C ARG A 77 -8.86 3.46 -12.17
N VAL A 78 -8.56 3.31 -13.45
CA VAL A 78 -9.53 2.80 -14.42
C VAL A 78 -9.70 1.30 -14.20
N LYS A 79 -10.96 0.85 -14.20
CA LYS A 79 -11.34 -0.57 -14.19
C LYS A 79 -12.31 -0.82 -15.34
N LYS A 80 -12.00 -1.82 -16.16
CA LYS A 80 -12.92 -2.37 -17.14
C LYS A 80 -13.74 -3.47 -16.50
N ASP A 81 -15.06 -3.39 -16.63
CA ASP A 81 -15.94 -4.49 -16.27
C ASP A 81 -15.88 -5.59 -17.33
N SER A 82 -15.62 -6.83 -16.91
CA SER A 82 -15.40 -7.93 -17.85
C SER A 82 -16.68 -8.45 -18.51
N LYS A 83 -17.86 -8.06 -18.01
CA LYS A 83 -19.16 -8.52 -18.52
C LYS A 83 -19.78 -7.51 -19.47
N SER A 84 -19.87 -6.25 -19.03
CA SER A 84 -20.42 -5.14 -19.81
C SER A 84 -19.41 -4.53 -20.78
N GLY A 85 -18.11 -4.68 -20.51
CA GLY A 85 -17.04 -4.04 -21.28
C GLY A 85 -16.85 -2.55 -20.95
N GLU A 86 -17.70 -1.98 -20.08
CA GLU A 86 -17.67 -0.57 -19.69
C GLU A 86 -16.48 -0.26 -18.78
N TYR A 87 -15.96 0.95 -18.92
CA TYR A 87 -14.94 1.51 -18.06
C TYR A 87 -15.56 2.31 -16.92
N SER A 88 -14.95 2.20 -15.75
CA SER A 88 -15.30 2.98 -14.56
C SER A 88 -14.02 3.42 -13.85
N VAL A 89 -14.12 4.48 -13.05
CA VAL A 89 -13.05 4.85 -12.12
C VAL A 89 -13.41 4.32 -10.75
N VAL A 90 -12.45 3.60 -10.15
CA VAL A 90 -12.60 3.02 -8.82
C VAL A 90 -11.46 3.47 -7.93
N ASP A 91 -11.74 3.51 -6.63
CA ASP A 91 -10.70 3.72 -5.64
C ASP A 91 -9.79 2.48 -5.51
N ALA A 92 -8.53 2.76 -5.28
CA ALA A 92 -7.49 1.80 -4.99
C ALA A 92 -6.61 2.35 -3.87
N VAL A 93 -6.07 1.45 -3.05
CA VAL A 93 -5.19 1.85 -1.95
C VAL A 93 -3.75 1.79 -2.43
N ARG A 94 -3.01 2.88 -2.24
CA ARG A 94 -1.57 2.96 -2.52
C ARG A 94 -0.81 3.29 -1.24
N GLN A 95 0.29 2.59 -1.01
CA GLN A 95 1.24 2.96 0.05
C GLN A 95 2.08 4.17 -0.39
N VAL A 96 2.13 5.22 0.42
CA VAL A 96 3.16 6.26 0.35
C VAL A 96 4.45 5.66 0.88
N SER A 97 5.51 5.68 0.07
CA SER A 97 6.81 5.13 0.46
C SER A 97 7.57 6.11 1.35
N PHE A 98 8.31 5.60 2.33
CA PHE A 98 9.14 6.45 3.19
C PHE A 98 10.14 7.27 2.38
N ALA A 99 10.67 6.70 1.30
CA ALA A 99 11.57 7.40 0.38
C ALA A 99 10.94 8.65 -0.28
N GLU A 100 9.63 8.65 -0.55
CA GLU A 100 8.92 9.83 -1.07
C GLU A 100 8.87 10.93 -0.02
N VAL A 101 8.56 10.58 1.24
CA VAL A 101 8.50 11.53 2.35
C VAL A 101 9.89 12.06 2.69
N GLU A 102 10.89 11.18 2.81
CA GLU A 102 12.30 11.53 3.05
C GLU A 102 12.84 12.49 1.99
N THR A 103 12.54 12.24 0.71
CA THR A 103 12.97 13.12 -0.38
C THR A 103 12.32 14.49 -0.28
N ALA A 104 11.01 14.56 0.03
CA ALA A 104 10.31 15.82 0.19
C ALA A 104 10.82 16.60 1.41
N TYR A 105 11.01 15.93 2.53
CA TYR A 105 11.58 16.52 3.75
C TYR A 105 12.99 17.07 3.49
N GLY A 106 13.86 16.28 2.85
CA GLY A 106 15.21 16.72 2.50
C GLY A 106 15.22 17.93 1.56
N LYS A 107 14.28 18.04 0.62
CA LYS A 107 14.14 19.23 -0.22
C LYS A 107 13.73 20.47 0.59
N ALA A 108 12.77 20.33 1.50
CA ALA A 108 12.32 21.42 2.37
C ALA A 108 13.39 21.85 3.39
N HIS A 109 14.22 20.90 3.85
CA HIS A 109 15.18 21.09 4.96
C HIS A 109 16.64 20.98 4.52
N LYS A 110 16.98 21.46 3.32
CA LYS A 110 18.37 21.60 2.84
C LYS A 110 19.21 20.32 2.96
N GLY A 111 18.60 19.18 2.68
CA GLY A 111 19.24 17.87 2.68
C GLY A 111 19.29 17.18 4.05
N GLN A 112 18.57 17.67 5.07
CA GLN A 112 18.37 16.90 6.31
C GLN A 112 17.60 15.59 6.06
N THR A 113 17.68 14.67 7.00
CA THR A 113 17.02 13.34 6.96
C THR A 113 15.97 13.26 8.06
N LEU A 114 14.88 12.54 7.80
CA LEU A 114 13.88 12.19 8.83
C LEU A 114 14.38 11.09 9.76
N ALA A 115 15.25 10.22 9.24
CA ALA A 115 15.89 9.19 10.03
C ALA A 115 16.93 9.80 10.99
N GLN A 116 17.33 9.07 12.03
CA GLN A 116 18.46 9.48 12.86
C GLN A 116 19.75 9.65 12.06
N SER A 117 19.94 8.83 11.01
CA SER A 117 21.13 8.91 10.17
C SER A 117 20.90 8.39 8.77
N LYS A 118 21.36 9.12 7.75
CA LYS A 118 21.36 8.68 6.34
C LYS A 118 22.10 7.36 6.08
N ARG A 119 22.89 6.90 7.06
CA ARG A 119 23.55 5.59 7.07
C ARG A 119 22.57 4.43 6.81
N TYR A 120 21.29 4.58 7.19
CA TYR A 120 20.28 3.54 6.96
C TYR A 120 20.18 3.14 5.47
N VAL A 121 20.45 4.04 4.53
CA VAL A 121 20.35 3.74 3.09
C VAL A 121 21.42 2.73 2.67
N GLY A 122 22.67 2.93 3.10
CA GLY A 122 23.76 1.99 2.88
C GLY A 122 23.50 0.65 3.58
N MET A 123 22.99 0.70 4.81
CA MET A 123 22.58 -0.50 5.55
C MET A 123 21.51 -1.31 4.81
N ILE A 124 20.47 -0.68 4.27
CA ILE A 124 19.43 -1.39 3.50
C ILE A 124 20.01 -2.06 2.26
N ALA A 125 20.92 -1.40 1.53
CA ALA A 125 21.58 -2.01 0.38
C ALA A 125 22.36 -3.28 0.78
N ARG A 126 23.08 -3.23 1.91
CA ARG A 126 23.82 -4.41 2.42
C ARG A 126 22.92 -5.51 2.94
N PHE A 127 21.86 -5.14 3.66
CA PHE A 127 20.85 -6.10 4.10
C PHE A 127 20.17 -6.76 2.91
N THR A 128 19.82 -6.00 1.87
CA THR A 128 19.24 -6.53 0.62
C THR A 128 20.18 -7.52 -0.06
N HIS A 129 21.47 -7.21 -0.14
CA HIS A 129 22.46 -8.16 -0.62
C HIS A 129 22.54 -9.41 0.25
N ASN A 130 22.59 -9.28 1.58
CA ASN A 130 22.67 -10.42 2.48
C ASN A 130 21.40 -11.29 2.45
N LEU A 131 20.22 -10.70 2.20
CA LEU A 131 18.98 -11.42 1.92
C LEU A 131 19.12 -12.23 0.62
N HIS A 132 19.62 -11.61 -0.45
CA HIS A 132 19.88 -12.28 -1.73
C HIS A 132 20.89 -13.43 -1.56
N ALA A 133 22.03 -13.18 -0.92
CA ALA A 133 23.06 -14.19 -0.68
C ALA A 133 22.55 -15.35 0.19
N ASN A 134 21.67 -15.09 1.17
CA ASN A 134 21.04 -16.16 1.94
C ASN A 134 20.12 -17.03 1.06
N LEU A 135 19.38 -16.44 0.12
CA LEU A 135 18.51 -17.16 -0.80
C LEU A 135 19.32 -17.95 -1.84
N CYS A 136 20.34 -17.33 -2.44
CA CYS A 136 21.17 -17.94 -3.48
C CYS A 136 22.06 -19.06 -2.95
N GLY A 137 22.51 -18.99 -1.69
CA GLY A 137 23.28 -20.07 -1.06
C GLY A 137 22.56 -21.43 -1.07
N ALA A 138 21.24 -21.45 -1.30
CA ALA A 138 20.44 -22.66 -1.46
C ALA A 138 20.01 -22.96 -2.92
N LEU A 139 20.21 -22.03 -3.87
CA LEU A 139 19.54 -22.04 -5.18
C LEU A 139 20.46 -21.84 -6.39
N SER A 140 21.63 -21.21 -6.25
CA SER A 140 22.48 -20.87 -7.41
C SER A 140 23.94 -20.61 -7.01
N GLU A 141 24.87 -21.30 -7.67
CA GLU A 141 26.31 -21.02 -7.58
C GLU A 141 26.66 -19.65 -8.16
N GLU A 142 26.04 -19.24 -9.28
CA GLU A 142 26.27 -17.95 -9.92
C GLU A 142 25.72 -16.77 -9.08
N GLY A 143 24.54 -16.93 -8.48
CA GLY A 143 23.96 -15.93 -7.57
C GLY A 143 24.80 -15.73 -6.30
N SER A 144 25.58 -16.74 -5.89
CA SER A 144 26.51 -16.62 -4.76
C SER A 144 27.73 -15.73 -5.05
N GLN A 145 28.01 -15.45 -6.33
CA GLN A 145 29.15 -14.64 -6.78
C GLN A 145 28.83 -13.14 -6.93
N VAL A 146 27.57 -12.74 -6.69
CA VAL A 146 27.15 -11.34 -6.80
C VAL A 146 27.85 -10.50 -5.73
N THR A 147 28.63 -9.50 -6.14
CA THR A 147 29.29 -8.57 -5.21
C THR A 147 28.44 -7.34 -4.93
N VAL A 148 28.51 -6.80 -3.71
CA VAL A 148 27.83 -5.53 -3.40
C VAL A 148 28.61 -4.35 -3.96
N CYS A 149 28.00 -3.56 -4.84
CA CYS A 149 28.59 -2.29 -5.26
C CYS A 149 28.78 -1.37 -4.04
N LYS A 150 29.95 -0.72 -3.92
CA LYS A 150 30.20 0.30 -2.88
C LYS A 150 29.08 1.34 -2.90
N TYR A 151 28.34 1.51 -1.80
CA TYR A 151 27.34 2.56 -1.70
C TYR A 151 28.05 3.84 -1.23
N ASN A 152 28.07 4.89 -2.06
CA ASN A 152 28.72 6.18 -1.77
C ASN A 152 30.18 6.08 -1.28
N GLY A 153 30.95 5.07 -1.75
CA GLY A 153 32.36 4.91 -1.36
C GLY A 153 32.61 4.45 0.08
N GLN A 154 31.57 4.18 0.87
CA GLN A 154 31.72 3.72 2.26
C GLN A 154 32.20 2.26 2.32
N ALA A 155 33.11 1.99 3.25
CA ALA A 155 33.70 0.67 3.42
C ALA A 155 32.70 -0.31 4.05
N VAL A 156 32.79 -1.59 3.65
CA VAL A 156 31.93 -2.69 4.13
C VAL A 156 32.00 -2.86 5.66
N GLU A 157 33.15 -2.50 6.24
CA GLU A 157 33.48 -2.66 7.66
C GLU A 157 32.71 -1.71 8.58
N GLU A 158 32.11 -0.63 8.06
CA GLU A 158 31.44 0.39 8.89
C GLU A 158 30.13 -0.09 9.53
N TYR A 159 29.53 -1.17 9.03
CA TYR A 159 28.14 -1.52 9.31
C TYR A 159 27.92 -2.76 10.20
N ASP A 160 28.94 -3.59 10.46
CA ASP A 160 28.80 -4.94 11.07
C ASP A 160 27.69 -5.79 10.44
N PHE A 161 27.56 -5.74 9.11
CA PHE A 161 26.57 -6.52 8.35
C PHE A 161 27.19 -7.84 7.87
N ASN A 162 27.94 -8.48 8.77
CA ASN A 162 28.64 -9.72 8.49
C ASN A 162 27.69 -10.92 8.64
N GLY A 163 27.64 -11.72 7.57
CA GLY A 163 26.92 -13.00 7.55
C GLY A 163 25.47 -12.90 7.09
N THR A 164 24.97 -14.04 6.65
CA THR A 164 23.68 -14.18 5.96
C THR A 164 22.68 -15.02 6.74
N SER A 165 23.06 -15.60 7.88
CA SER A 165 22.13 -16.42 8.69
C SER A 165 20.95 -15.58 9.20
N ILE A 166 19.80 -16.22 9.43
CA ILE A 166 18.60 -15.54 9.96
C ILE A 166 18.89 -14.76 11.26
N GLY A 167 19.74 -15.28 12.13
CA GLY A 167 20.15 -14.58 13.35
C GLY A 167 20.96 -13.31 13.07
N LYS A 168 21.90 -13.37 12.12
CA LYS A 168 22.69 -12.20 11.71
C LYS A 168 21.84 -11.17 10.96
N LEU A 169 20.97 -11.62 10.06
CA LEU A 169 19.99 -10.78 9.38
C LEU A 169 19.04 -10.09 10.37
N GLN A 170 18.67 -10.75 11.47
CA GLN A 170 17.88 -10.11 12.53
C GLN A 170 18.66 -8.97 13.21
N THR A 171 19.94 -9.17 13.51
CA THR A 171 20.79 -8.10 14.08
C THR A 171 20.88 -6.91 13.11
N GLN A 172 21.11 -7.18 11.83
CA GLN A 172 21.16 -6.16 10.78
C GLN A 172 19.83 -5.39 10.66
N LEU A 173 18.71 -6.10 10.68
CA LEU A 173 17.37 -5.50 10.64
C LEU A 173 17.15 -4.58 11.85
N ASN A 174 17.52 -5.02 13.06
CA ASN A 174 17.41 -4.17 14.26
C ASN A 174 18.28 -2.91 14.14
N ALA A 175 19.50 -3.02 13.61
CA ALA A 175 20.37 -1.86 13.38
C ALA A 175 19.78 -0.88 12.34
N ILE A 176 19.14 -1.39 11.27
CA ILE A 176 18.42 -0.54 10.32
C ILE A 176 17.27 0.20 11.04
N VAL A 177 16.44 -0.54 11.78
CA VAL A 177 15.28 0.03 12.47
C VAL A 177 15.70 1.11 13.46
N SER A 178 16.72 0.87 14.28
CA SER A 178 17.23 1.87 15.23
C SER A 178 17.80 3.11 14.54
N THR A 179 18.37 2.94 13.34
CA THR A 179 18.93 4.07 12.56
C THR A 179 17.85 4.88 11.85
N ILE A 180 16.68 4.28 11.58
CA ILE A 180 15.53 4.94 10.96
C ILE A 180 14.68 5.67 12.00
N LEU A 181 14.33 5.01 13.10
CA LEU A 181 13.41 5.55 14.10
C LEU A 181 14.02 6.75 14.84
N PRO A 182 13.23 7.74 15.27
CA PRO A 182 13.72 8.92 15.97
C PRO A 182 14.21 8.58 17.37
N GLU A 183 14.99 9.47 17.97
CA GLU A 183 15.52 9.26 19.33
C GLU A 183 14.40 9.00 20.33
N GLY A 184 14.61 8.06 21.26
CA GLY A 184 13.60 7.65 22.25
C GLY A 184 12.54 6.68 21.73
N MET A 185 12.44 6.44 20.42
CA MET A 185 11.58 5.39 19.86
C MET A 185 12.40 4.11 19.63
N THR A 186 12.01 3.04 20.31
CA THR A 186 12.67 1.73 20.15
C THR A 186 11.67 0.70 19.66
N LEU A 187 12.13 -0.15 18.73
CA LEU A 187 11.34 -1.25 18.21
C LEU A 187 12.27 -2.43 17.93
N GLN A 188 12.00 -3.56 18.59
CA GLN A 188 12.81 -4.75 18.43
C GLN A 188 12.20 -5.70 17.40
N MET A 189 12.99 -6.00 16.38
CA MET A 189 12.64 -6.93 15.31
C MET A 189 13.12 -8.34 15.65
N VAL A 190 12.35 -9.34 15.24
CA VAL A 190 12.59 -10.75 15.54
C VAL A 190 12.80 -11.57 14.26
N LYS A 191 13.27 -12.82 14.41
CA LYS A 191 13.52 -13.73 13.29
C LYS A 191 12.33 -13.93 12.34
N ALA A 192 11.10 -13.85 12.86
CA ALA A 192 9.89 -13.94 12.04
C ALA A 192 9.79 -12.77 11.03
N ASP A 193 10.25 -11.58 11.40
CA ASP A 193 10.21 -10.40 10.53
C ASP A 193 11.19 -10.56 9.37
N VAL A 194 12.40 -11.04 9.66
CA VAL A 194 13.40 -11.39 8.65
C VAL A 194 12.83 -12.40 7.65
N ARG A 195 12.20 -13.48 8.14
CA ARG A 195 11.60 -14.50 7.26
C ARG A 195 10.47 -13.95 6.40
N ALA A 196 9.63 -13.08 6.96
CA ALA A 196 8.56 -12.44 6.20
C ALA A 196 9.13 -11.52 5.11
N ILE A 197 10.15 -10.71 5.43
CA ILE A 197 10.84 -9.85 4.45
C ILE A 197 11.49 -10.70 3.36
N MET A 198 12.18 -11.79 3.71
CA MET A 198 12.76 -12.72 2.74
C MET A 198 11.73 -13.31 1.79
N ALA A 199 10.59 -13.77 2.32
CA ALA A 199 9.51 -14.32 1.50
C ALA A 199 8.95 -13.27 0.53
N ALA A 200 8.82 -12.01 0.96
CA ALA A 200 8.37 -10.90 0.11
C ALA A 200 9.44 -10.35 -0.85
N HIS A 201 10.72 -10.63 -0.57
CA HIS A 201 11.86 -10.18 -1.36
C HIS A 201 12.00 -10.97 -2.66
N GLN A 202 11.58 -12.23 -2.70
CA GLN A 202 11.60 -13.04 -3.93
C GLN A 202 10.25 -13.05 -4.64
N THR A 203 10.28 -13.14 -5.95
CA THR A 203 9.13 -13.50 -6.79
C THR A 203 9.59 -14.61 -7.72
N GLU A 204 8.82 -15.69 -7.77
CA GLU A 204 9.11 -16.84 -8.63
C GLU A 204 8.15 -16.83 -9.82
N LYS A 205 8.68 -17.15 -11.00
CA LYS A 205 7.90 -17.43 -12.20
C LYS A 205 8.64 -18.48 -13.04
N PHE A 206 8.03 -19.65 -13.21
CA PHE A 206 8.62 -20.76 -13.98
C PHE A 206 10.01 -21.19 -13.48
N MET A 207 10.19 -21.26 -12.16
CA MET A 207 11.45 -21.54 -11.46
C MET A 207 12.53 -20.47 -11.64
N GLU A 208 12.19 -19.33 -12.24
CA GLU A 208 13.04 -18.15 -12.27
C GLU A 208 12.72 -17.26 -11.08
N PHE A 209 13.73 -17.02 -10.24
CA PHE A 209 13.60 -16.20 -9.04
C PHE A 209 14.13 -14.79 -9.31
N THR A 210 13.25 -13.79 -9.17
CA THR A 210 13.62 -12.37 -9.21
C THR A 210 13.60 -11.78 -7.81
N THR A 211 14.68 -11.10 -7.43
CA THR A 211 14.77 -10.40 -6.14
C THR A 211 14.31 -8.95 -6.23
N ALA A 212 13.70 -8.47 -5.15
CA ALA A 212 13.19 -7.12 -5.03
C ALA A 212 14.30 -6.09 -4.82
N ALA A 213 14.13 -4.90 -5.41
CA ALA A 213 15.00 -3.75 -5.16
C ALA A 213 14.89 -3.22 -3.71
N GLU A 214 15.89 -2.45 -3.29
CA GLU A 214 16.03 -1.87 -1.94
C GLU A 214 14.80 -1.07 -1.52
N LYS A 215 14.18 -0.34 -2.46
CA LYS A 215 12.94 0.41 -2.20
C LYS A 215 11.81 -0.50 -1.72
N LYS A 216 11.66 -1.68 -2.33
CA LYS A 216 10.64 -2.65 -1.91
C LYS A 216 11.03 -3.30 -0.58
N VAL A 217 12.31 -3.58 -0.33
CA VAL A 217 12.79 -4.06 0.97
C VAL A 217 12.49 -3.06 2.09
N LEU A 218 12.75 -1.77 1.87
CA LEU A 218 12.42 -0.71 2.83
C LEU A 218 10.92 -0.68 3.16
N ASN A 219 10.05 -0.78 2.16
CA ASN A 219 8.61 -0.85 2.39
C ASN A 219 8.22 -2.08 3.22
N GLN A 220 8.87 -3.24 3.02
CA GLN A 220 8.64 -4.43 3.84
C GLN A 220 9.15 -4.26 5.28
N ILE A 221 10.25 -3.53 5.48
CA ILE A 221 10.73 -3.17 6.82
C ILE A 221 9.66 -2.35 7.54
N PHE A 222 9.13 -1.28 6.94
CA PHE A 222 8.02 -0.52 7.55
C PHE A 222 6.77 -1.37 7.77
N GLY A 223 6.43 -2.26 6.84
CA GLY A 223 5.35 -3.23 7.01
C GLY A 223 5.54 -4.16 8.21
N SER A 224 6.78 -4.63 8.45
CA SER A 224 7.12 -5.44 9.61
C SER A 224 7.08 -4.63 10.91
N MET A 225 7.51 -3.37 10.90
CA MET A 225 7.38 -2.46 12.05
C MET A 225 5.90 -2.30 12.44
N ARG A 226 5.01 -2.13 11.46
CA ARG A 226 3.56 -2.03 11.69
C ARG A 226 3.00 -3.26 12.40
N ILE A 227 3.37 -4.46 11.96
CA ILE A 227 2.95 -5.72 12.59
C ILE A 227 3.42 -5.78 14.04
N ARG A 228 4.67 -5.38 14.30
CA ARG A 228 5.26 -5.35 15.65
C ARG A 228 4.59 -4.33 16.57
N MET A 229 4.40 -3.10 16.08
CA MET A 229 3.72 -2.04 16.84
C MET A 229 2.28 -2.40 17.18
N ALA A 230 1.59 -3.14 16.30
CA ALA A 230 0.24 -3.61 16.56
C ALA A 230 0.18 -4.88 17.45
N GLY A 231 1.31 -5.46 17.84
CA GLY A 231 1.36 -6.71 18.60
C GLY A 231 0.78 -7.93 17.86
N LYS A 232 0.75 -7.88 16.52
CA LYS A 232 0.10 -8.91 15.69
C LYS A 232 1.10 -9.98 15.22
N ALA A 233 0.58 -11.15 14.89
CA ALA A 233 1.30 -12.17 14.14
C ALA A 233 1.13 -11.96 12.62
N TYR A 234 2.05 -12.52 11.83
CA TYR A 234 1.89 -12.57 10.38
C TYR A 234 0.78 -13.56 10.01
N THR A 235 -0.11 -13.15 9.11
CA THR A 235 -1.16 -14.02 8.57
C THR A 235 -0.62 -14.81 7.39
N VAL A 236 -0.76 -16.14 7.43
CA VAL A 236 -0.45 -17.04 6.31
C VAL A 236 -1.74 -17.75 5.92
N ASN A 237 -2.23 -17.46 4.71
CA ASN A 237 -3.42 -18.10 4.17
C ASN A 237 -3.01 -19.20 3.18
N SER A 238 -3.69 -20.33 3.22
CA SER A 238 -3.51 -21.39 2.22
C SER A 238 -4.80 -21.69 1.49
N LYS A 239 -4.71 -21.88 0.18
CA LYS A 239 -5.80 -22.38 -0.67
C LYS A 239 -5.72 -23.88 -0.91
N ALA A 240 -4.71 -24.55 -0.35
CA ALA A 240 -4.55 -25.98 -0.53
C ALA A 240 -5.70 -26.71 0.16
N LEU A 241 -6.32 -27.66 -0.54
CA LEU A 241 -7.47 -28.42 -0.03
C LEU A 241 -7.15 -29.21 1.26
N CYS A 242 -5.89 -29.57 1.45
CA CYS A 242 -5.39 -30.27 2.64
C CYS A 242 -5.19 -29.34 3.85
N HIS A 243 -5.10 -28.03 3.64
CA HIS A 243 -4.93 -27.06 4.71
C HIS A 243 -6.29 -26.49 5.09
N LYS A 244 -7.03 -27.20 5.94
CA LYS A 244 -8.25 -26.68 6.57
C LYS A 244 -7.87 -25.99 7.87
N ALA A 245 -8.36 -24.76 8.07
CA ALA A 245 -8.27 -24.11 9.38
C ALA A 245 -8.97 -25.00 10.41
N LYS A 246 -8.34 -25.20 11.57
CA LYS A 246 -9.00 -25.88 12.69
C LYS A 246 -10.21 -25.03 13.05
N GLU A 247 -11.42 -25.59 12.95
CA GLU A 247 -12.62 -24.95 13.50
C GLU A 247 -12.33 -24.69 14.98
N SER A 248 -12.19 -23.42 15.34
CA SER A 248 -12.10 -23.07 16.75
C SER A 248 -13.46 -23.37 17.36
N ASN A 249 -13.53 -24.35 18.26
CA ASN A 249 -14.64 -24.52 19.19
C ASN A 249 -14.70 -23.29 20.11
N GLN A 250 -15.16 -22.17 19.57
CA GLN A 250 -15.77 -21.10 20.35
C GLN A 250 -17.27 -21.34 20.25
N THR A 251 -17.84 -21.77 21.36
CA THR A 251 -19.28 -21.89 21.57
C THR A 251 -19.95 -20.60 21.07
N PRO A 252 -20.84 -20.65 20.06
CA PRO A 252 -21.63 -19.49 19.71
C PRO A 252 -22.65 -19.31 20.85
N ALA A 253 -22.61 -18.17 21.52
CA ALA A 253 -23.81 -17.64 22.14
C ALA A 253 -24.87 -17.59 21.02
N GLN A 254 -25.98 -18.31 21.24
CA GLN A 254 -27.12 -18.29 20.35
C GLN A 254 -27.68 -16.87 20.31
N GLU A 255 -27.53 -16.21 19.17
CA GLU A 255 -28.47 -15.16 18.76
C GLU A 255 -29.24 -15.67 17.53
N GLU A 256 -30.54 -15.48 17.63
CA GLU A 256 -31.59 -16.13 16.88
C GLU A 256 -31.54 -15.85 15.37
N LYS A 257 -31.78 -16.92 14.61
CA LYS A 257 -32.20 -16.85 13.22
C LYS A 257 -33.62 -16.27 13.14
N THR A 258 -33.77 -15.14 12.47
CA THR A 258 -34.97 -14.90 11.65
C THR A 258 -34.55 -14.40 10.27
N SER A 259 -34.43 -15.38 9.36
CA SER A 259 -34.57 -15.17 7.93
C SER A 259 -36.03 -14.86 7.62
N LYS A 260 -36.29 -13.82 6.81
CA LYS A 260 -37.12 -13.90 5.61
C LYS A 260 -37.18 -12.55 4.88
N ILE A 261 -36.72 -12.60 3.63
CA ILE A 261 -37.08 -11.68 2.54
C ILE A 261 -38.61 -11.63 2.44
N PRO A 262 -39.19 -10.52 1.95
CA PRO A 262 -40.10 -10.72 0.82
C PRO A 262 -39.83 -9.79 -0.36
N GLU A 263 -40.12 -10.44 -1.48
CA GLU A 263 -40.05 -10.08 -2.87
C GLU A 263 -41.16 -9.08 -3.26
N ARG A 264 -40.94 -8.41 -4.39
CA ARG A 264 -41.71 -7.29 -4.95
C ARG A 264 -42.77 -7.85 -5.92
N ALA A 265 -44.05 -7.45 -5.80
CA ALA A 265 -44.97 -7.31 -6.95
C ALA A 265 -46.31 -6.65 -6.55
N GLU A 266 -46.59 -5.53 -7.22
CA GLU A 266 -47.86 -5.11 -7.85
C GLU A 266 -49.22 -5.44 -7.23
N ALA A 267 -50.02 -4.39 -6.98
CA ALA A 267 -51.38 -4.29 -7.51
C ALA A 267 -51.81 -2.82 -7.54
N GLU A 268 -52.06 -2.34 -8.75
CA GLU A 268 -52.67 -1.07 -9.10
C GLU A 268 -54.20 -1.11 -8.86
N GLN A 269 -54.79 0.09 -8.77
CA GLN A 269 -56.16 0.46 -9.16
C GLN A 269 -57.34 0.48 -8.15
N ILE A 270 -57.77 1.74 -7.92
CA ILE A 270 -59.12 2.30 -8.09
C ILE A 270 -60.12 2.15 -6.92
N LEU A 271 -60.39 3.27 -6.21
CA LEU A 271 -61.68 3.99 -6.24
C LEU A 271 -61.65 5.20 -5.26
N SER A 272 -61.57 6.41 -5.81
CA SER A 272 -62.29 7.60 -5.28
C SER A 272 -63.73 7.56 -5.84
N PRO A 273 -64.75 8.34 -5.38
CA PRO A 273 -64.68 9.63 -4.66
C PRO A 273 -65.83 9.88 -3.64
N ASN A 274 -66.00 11.16 -3.26
CA ASN A 274 -67.06 11.81 -2.47
C ASN A 274 -66.73 11.94 -0.97
N GLY A 275 -66.69 13.12 -0.35
CA GLY A 275 -67.19 14.44 -0.71
C GLY A 275 -67.78 15.08 0.56
N SER A 276 -67.72 16.41 0.63
CA SER A 276 -68.53 17.28 1.51
C SER A 276 -68.00 17.66 2.91
N THR A 277 -67.56 18.91 2.97
CA THR A 277 -67.87 19.99 3.94
C THR A 277 -68.27 19.66 5.39
N LYS A 278 -67.58 20.29 6.36
CA LYS A 278 -68.08 21.49 7.09
C LYS A 278 -67.09 21.99 8.15
N ALA A 279 -67.04 23.32 8.25
CA ALA A 279 -66.45 24.08 9.34
C ALA A 279 -67.16 23.82 10.68
N THR A 280 -66.44 23.89 11.79
CA THR A 280 -66.94 24.49 13.05
C THR A 280 -65.76 24.98 13.91
N ASN A 281 -65.93 26.20 14.41
CA ASN A 281 -65.09 26.93 15.38
C ASN A 281 -65.15 26.33 16.80
N VAL A 282 -64.45 27.01 17.72
CA VAL A 282 -64.55 27.02 19.20
C VAL A 282 -63.51 26.11 19.87
N ALA A 283 -62.62 26.54 20.77
CA ALA A 283 -62.39 27.80 21.50
C ALA A 283 -60.89 28.02 21.69
#